data_AF-A0A453B140-F1
#
_entry.id   AF-A0A453B140-F1
#
_cell.length_a   1.000
_cell.length_b   1.000
_cell.length_c   1.000
_cell.angle_alpha   90.00
_cell.angle_beta   90.00
_cell.angle_gamma   90.00
#
_symmetry.space_group_name_H-M   'P 1'
#
loop_
_entity.id
_entity.type
_entity.pdbx_description
1 polymer ?
#
loop_
_entity_poly.entity_id
_entity_poly.type
_entity_poly.pdbx_seq_one_letter_code
_entity_poly.pdbx_strand_id
1 'polypeptide(L)' 'GVITEDVVELRKSIGAPGMAVLQFAFGGGPGNPHLPHNHELNQVVYTGTHDNDTAVGWWQSLPEEEKQTVSV' A
#
# COMPACT_ATOMS: atom_id res chain seq x y z
N GLY A 1 3.68 3.34 -6.37
CA GLY A 1 4.54 3.74 -7.50
C GLY A 1 4.98 5.19 -7.30
N VAL A 2 6.00 5.64 -8.02
CA VAL A 2 6.44 7.04 -7.97
C VAL A 2 5.52 7.87 -8.87
N ILE A 3 4.87 8.87 -8.29
CA ILE A 3 4.07 9.87 -8.99
C ILE A 3 4.56 11.26 -8.62
N THR A 4 4.33 12.23 -9.48
CA THR A 4 4.70 13.63 -9.28
C THR A 4 3.65 14.38 -8.46
N GLU A 5 4.03 15.53 -7.89
CA GLU A 5 3.15 16.32 -7.01
C GLU A 5 1.90 16.81 -7.73
N ASP A 6 2.00 17.20 -9.00
CA ASP A 6 0.87 17.64 -9.83
C ASP A 6 -0.23 16.57 -9.97
N VAL A 7 0.14 15.28 -9.99
CA VAL A 7 -0.82 14.16 -9.97
C VAL A 7 -1.55 14.09 -8.63
N VAL A 8 -0.83 14.32 -7.53
CA VAL A 8 -1.40 14.32 -6.17
C VAL A 8 -2.35 15.50 -6.00
N GLU A 9 -1.95 16.69 -6.44
CA GLU A 9 -2.75 17.91 -6.42
C GLU A 9 -4.03 17.75 -7.26
N LEU A 10 -3.93 17.23 -8.49
CA LEU A 10 -5.08 16.99 -9.34
C LEU A 10 -6.09 16.05 -8.66
N ARG A 11 -5.64 14.89 -8.15
CA ARG A 11 -6.50 13.93 -7.42
C ARG A 11 -7.25 14.63 -6.27
N LYS A 12 -6.53 15.40 -5.46
CA LYS A 12 -7.10 16.12 -4.30
C LYS A 12 -8.10 17.19 -4.74
N SER A 13 -7.80 17.95 -5.79
CA SER A 13 -8.67 19.03 -6.31
C SER A 13 -10.03 18.54 -6.80
N ILE A 14 -10.11 17.31 -7.32
CA ILE A 14 -11.37 16.70 -7.77
C ILE A 14 -12.04 15.82 -6.68
N GLY A 15 -11.43 15.72 -5.49
CA GLY A 15 -11.95 14.92 -4.38
C GLY A 15 -11.90 13.40 -4.61
N ALA A 16 -11.09 12.92 -5.55
CA ALA A 16 -11.00 11.49 -5.84
C ALA A 16 -10.21 10.74 -4.75
N PRO A 17 -10.65 9.53 -4.35
CA PRO A 17 -9.90 8.73 -3.41
C PRO A 17 -8.60 8.23 -4.04
N GLY A 18 -7.56 8.12 -3.21
CA GLY A 18 -6.32 7.44 -3.58
C GLY A 18 -6.45 5.92 -3.39
N MET A 19 -5.35 5.19 -3.60
CA MET A 19 -5.27 3.76 -3.33
C MET A 19 -4.17 3.45 -2.32
N ALA A 20 -4.43 2.50 -1.43
CA ALA A 20 -3.40 1.81 -0.65
C ALA A 20 -3.50 0.30 -0.91
N VAL A 21 -2.35 -0.37 -1.02
CA VAL A 21 -2.29 -1.83 -1.26
C VAL A 21 -1.39 -2.45 -0.19
N LEU A 22 -1.97 -3.22 0.73
CA LEU A 22 -1.28 -3.71 1.92
C LEU A 22 -0.09 -4.61 1.61
N GLN A 23 -0.13 -5.40 0.52
CA GLN A 23 1.01 -6.21 0.09
C GLN A 23 2.26 -5.40 -0.28
N PHE A 24 2.14 -4.08 -0.48
CA PHE A 24 3.26 -3.18 -0.73
C PHE A 24 3.75 -2.44 0.52
N ALA A 25 3.13 -2.66 1.69
CA ALA A 25 3.35 -1.84 2.88
C ALA A 25 4.62 -2.18 3.67
N PHE A 26 5.07 -3.44 3.60
CA PHE A 26 6.02 -3.99 4.57
C PHE A 26 7.49 -3.97 4.11
N GLY A 27 7.77 -3.24 3.01
CA GLY A 27 9.12 -2.89 2.57
C GLY A 27 9.31 -1.36 2.51
N GLY A 28 10.55 -0.87 2.55
CA GLY A 28 10.84 0.56 2.31
C GLY A 28 10.67 1.52 3.52
N GLY A 29 10.47 1.00 4.73
CA GLY A 29 10.53 1.79 5.98
C GLY A 29 9.22 2.49 6.38
N PRO A 30 9.22 3.26 7.49
CA PRO A 30 8.01 3.76 8.15
C PRO A 30 7.25 4.83 7.35
N GLY A 31 7.88 5.43 6.34
CA GLY A 31 7.28 6.41 5.43
C GLY A 31 6.51 5.79 4.25
N ASN A 32 6.39 4.46 4.18
CA ASN A 32 5.67 3.81 3.10
C ASN A 32 4.17 4.19 3.14
N PRO A 33 3.61 4.78 2.07
CA PRO A 33 2.22 5.24 2.05
C PRO A 33 1.18 4.12 2.12
N HIS A 34 1.60 2.86 1.96
CA HIS A 34 0.73 1.70 2.06
C HIS A 34 0.59 1.16 3.50
N LEU A 35 1.43 1.62 4.45
CA LEU A 35 1.29 1.28 5.88
C LEU A 35 0.02 1.90 6.47
N PRO A 36 -0.75 1.16 7.30
CA PRO A 36 -2.03 1.64 7.84
C PRO A 36 -1.98 3.00 8.53
N HIS A 37 -0.93 3.32 9.29
CA HIS A 37 -0.80 4.60 9.98
C HIS A 37 -0.52 5.79 9.05
N ASN A 38 -0.20 5.54 7.77
CA ASN A 38 -0.01 6.56 6.74
C ASN A 38 -1.23 6.71 5.82
N HIS A 39 -2.34 5.98 6.06
CA HIS A 39 -3.54 6.08 5.22
C HIS A 39 -4.28 7.41 5.42
N GLU A 40 -4.88 7.90 4.33
CA GLU A 40 -5.78 9.05 4.33
C GLU A 40 -7.24 8.58 4.46
N LEU A 41 -8.13 9.41 5.01
CA LEU A 41 -9.56 9.08 5.11
C LEU A 41 -10.23 8.88 3.73
N ASN A 42 -9.85 9.68 2.73
CA ASN A 42 -10.37 9.55 1.36
C ASN A 42 -9.47 8.64 0.53
N GLN A 43 -9.48 7.35 0.87
CA GLN A 43 -8.63 6.35 0.23
C GLN A 43 -9.34 5.00 0.16
N VAL A 44 -9.09 4.23 -0.89
CA VAL A 44 -9.54 2.85 -0.99
C VAL A 44 -8.37 1.93 -0.64
N VAL A 45 -8.58 1.08 0.36
CA VAL A 45 -7.57 0.15 0.85
C VAL A 45 -7.87 -1.25 0.31
N TYR A 46 -6.87 -1.85 -0.32
CA TYR A 46 -6.91 -3.21 -0.85
C TYR A 46 -5.90 -4.07 -0.11
N THR A 47 -6.21 -5.35 0.10
CA THR A 47 -5.20 -6.34 0.50
C THR A 47 -4.18 -6.49 -0.63
N GLY A 48 -4.66 -6.80 -1.83
CA GLY A 48 -3.96 -6.84 -3.11
C GLY A 48 -4.95 -6.50 -4.24
N THR A 49 -4.44 -6.32 -5.45
CA THR A 49 -5.24 -6.15 -6.67
C THR A 49 -5.25 -7.43 -7.50
N HIS A 50 -5.84 -7.40 -8.71
CA HIS A 50 -5.79 -8.54 -9.64
C HIS A 50 -4.37 -8.80 -10.20
N ASP A 51 -3.46 -7.83 -10.10
CA ASP A 51 -2.06 -7.96 -10.50
C ASP A 51 -1.18 -8.57 -9.40
N ASN A 52 -1.73 -8.72 -8.19
CA ASN A 52 -1.06 -9.28 -7.04
C ASN A 52 -1.38 -10.77 -6.89
N ASP A 53 -0.48 -11.54 -6.27
CA ASP A 53 -0.85 -12.87 -5.78
C ASP A 53 -1.96 -12.74 -4.72
N THR A 54 -2.71 -13.81 -4.54
CA THR A 54 -3.63 -13.96 -3.41
C THR A 54 -2.91 -13.66 -2.10
N ALA A 55 -3.64 -13.18 -1.09
CA ALA A 55 -3.03 -12.87 0.21
C ALA A 55 -2.29 -14.07 0.84
N VAL A 56 -2.81 -15.29 0.64
CA VAL A 56 -2.17 -16.52 1.10
C VAL A 56 -0.91 -16.85 0.30
N GLY A 57 -0.98 -16.76 -1.04
CA GLY A 57 0.17 -17.00 -1.92
C GLY A 57 1.30 -16.00 -1.66
N TRP A 58 0.97 -14.71 -1.57
CA TRP A 58 1.89 -13.65 -1.17
C TRP A 58 2.58 -13.98 0.17
N TRP A 59 1.81 -14.26 1.22
CA TRP A 59 2.36 -14.58 2.54
C TRP A 59 3.32 -15.77 2.50
N GLN A 60 2.96 -16.83 1.78
CA GLN A 60 3.80 -18.02 1.67
C GLN A 60 5.10 -17.76 0.89
N SER A 61 5.06 -16.84 -0.08
CA SER A 61 6.22 -16.47 -0.90
C SER A 61 7.22 -15.54 -0.20
N LEU A 62 6.82 -14.85 0.87
CA LEU A 62 7.68 -13.90 1.57
C LEU A 62 8.88 -14.58 2.27
N PRO A 63 10.07 -13.97 2.23
CA PRO A 63 11.18 -14.33 3.11
C PRO A 63 10.78 -14.22 4.59
N GLU A 64 11.39 -15.05 5.44
CA GLU A 64 11.04 -15.09 6.87
C GLU A 64 11.28 -13.75 7.59
N GLU A 65 12.31 -13.01 7.19
CA GLU A 65 12.60 -11.66 7.71
C GLU A 65 11.46 -10.68 7.41
N GLU A 66 10.87 -10.73 6.21
CA GLU A 66 9.74 -9.88 5.84
C GLU A 66 8.44 -10.30 6.52
N LYS A 67 8.26 -11.57 6.86
CA LYS A 67 7.09 -12.02 7.64
C LYS A 67 7.05 -11.42 9.04
N GLN A 68 8.20 -11.16 9.64
CA GLN A 68 8.29 -10.54 10.96
C GLN A 68 7.80 -9.09 10.96
N THR A 69 7.96 -8.36 9.84
CA THR A 69 7.51 -6.97 9.74
C THR A 69 6.01 -6.82 9.51
N VAL A 70 5.36 -7.88 9.01
CA VAL A 70 3.90 -7.94 8.81
C VAL A 70 3.14 -8.28 10.11
N SER A 71 3.79 -8.95 11.06
CA SER A 71 3.15 -9.54 12.25
C SER A 71 3.02 -8.58 13.45
N VAL A 72 3.09 -7.26 13.22
CA VAL A 72 3.09 -6.22 14.27
C VAL A 72 1.70 -5.63 14.48
#